data_AF-A0A517DVM7-F1
#
_entry.id   AF-A0A517DVM7-F1
#
_cell.length_a   1.000
_cell.length_b   1.000
_cell.length_c   1.000
_cell.angle_alpha   90.00
_cell.angle_beta   90.00
_cell.angle_gamma   90.00
#
_symmetry.space_group_name_H-M   'P 1'
#
loop_
_entity.id
_entity.type
_entity.pdbx_description
1 polymer ?
#
loop_
_entity_poly.entity_id
_entity_poly.type
_entity_poly.pdbx_seq_one_letter_code
_entity_poly.pdbx_strand_id
1 'polypeptide(L)'
;MDNIAKWSQWPADLHQQPDQIKRQFSAAEPKNQPLELDDKTLTGIFAGSGKKPYTTTLGKCTCNDFVKRKLPCKHMYSLAHQLGYTELHAAANDYDKSMTILASYPSTNGWGNWHPGIHKDWTQKERYKRTFEAGMTVKSLLVNEQTAVINGYNVNLKECTCPDFNERKYPCKHIYRLAVELGILEKPLDEAPRYQVSSEGTMFVIKIK
;
A
#
# COMPACT_ATOMS: atom_id res chain seq x y z
N MET A 1 6.10 -35.61 5.57
CA MET A 1 6.86 -34.81 4.59
C MET A 1 5.86 -34.45 3.49
N ASP A 2 5.37 -33.20 3.46
CA ASP A 2 4.64 -32.58 2.31
C ASP A 2 3.89 -31.27 2.65
N ASN A 3 4.06 -30.75 3.86
CA ASN A 3 3.32 -29.56 4.29
C ASN A 3 3.95 -28.22 3.87
N ILE A 4 5.29 -28.13 3.73
CA ILE A 4 5.99 -26.93 3.23
C ILE A 4 5.70 -26.67 1.73
N ALA A 5 5.36 -27.71 0.96
CA ALA A 5 5.20 -27.66 -0.49
C ALA A 5 3.98 -26.84 -0.98
N LYS A 6 2.98 -26.56 -0.11
CA LYS A 6 1.73 -25.91 -0.54
C LYS A 6 1.78 -24.38 -0.51
N TRP A 7 2.49 -23.75 0.42
CA TRP A 7 2.64 -22.28 0.39
C TRP A 7 3.70 -21.84 -0.63
N SER A 8 4.71 -22.68 -0.86
CA SER A 8 5.77 -22.45 -1.86
C SER A 8 5.31 -22.42 -3.32
N GLN A 9 4.02 -22.65 -3.60
CA GLN A 9 3.47 -22.41 -4.95
C GLN A 9 3.45 -20.92 -5.33
N TRP A 10 3.52 -20.04 -4.34
CA TRP A 10 3.61 -18.60 -4.53
C TRP A 10 5.09 -18.17 -4.60
N PRO A 11 5.50 -17.37 -5.60
CA PRO A 11 6.86 -16.84 -5.67
C PRO A 11 7.23 -16.03 -4.43
N ALA A 12 8.45 -16.18 -3.91
CA ALA A 12 8.85 -15.51 -2.67
C ALA A 12 8.82 -13.97 -2.78
N ASP A 13 9.15 -13.43 -3.95
CA ASP A 13 9.13 -12.00 -4.26
C ASP A 13 7.71 -11.44 -4.37
N LEU A 14 6.72 -12.26 -4.75
CA LEU A 14 5.31 -11.86 -4.76
C LEU A 14 4.88 -11.32 -3.40
N HIS A 15 5.27 -12.00 -2.31
CA HIS A 15 4.89 -11.60 -0.95
C HIS A 15 5.47 -10.24 -0.54
N GLN A 16 6.51 -9.77 -1.22
CA GLN A 16 7.12 -8.47 -1.01
C GLN A 16 6.54 -7.38 -1.92
N GLN A 17 5.51 -7.68 -2.74
CA GLN A 17 4.86 -6.65 -3.54
C GLN A 17 3.94 -5.77 -2.69
N PRO A 18 3.83 -4.47 -2.99
CA PRO A 18 3.01 -3.52 -2.22
C PRO A 18 1.59 -4.00 -1.95
N ASP A 19 0.91 -4.51 -2.97
CA ASP A 19 -0.45 -5.02 -2.85
C ASP A 19 -0.57 -6.27 -1.98
N GLN A 20 0.49 -7.07 -1.92
CA GLN A 20 0.55 -8.27 -1.09
C GLN A 20 0.88 -7.92 0.36
N ILE A 21 1.76 -6.94 0.58
CA ILE A 21 2.01 -6.39 1.91
C ILE A 21 0.74 -5.76 2.51
N LYS A 22 -0.03 -5.00 1.71
CA LYS A 22 -1.35 -4.48 2.13
C LYS A 22 -2.28 -5.59 2.61
N ARG A 23 -2.26 -6.74 1.93
CA ARG A 23 -3.06 -7.92 2.29
C ARG A 23 -2.59 -8.59 3.56
N GLN A 24 -1.29 -8.62 3.80
CA GLN A 24 -0.72 -9.12 5.05
C GLN A 24 -1.11 -8.22 6.23
N PHE A 25 -1.05 -6.90 6.08
CA PHE A 25 -1.55 -5.99 7.11
C PHE A 25 -3.03 -6.22 7.41
N SER A 26 -3.87 -6.38 6.38
CA SER A 26 -5.28 -6.72 6.61
C SER A 26 -5.45 -8.11 7.22
N ALA A 27 -4.62 -9.09 6.86
CA ALA A 27 -4.66 -10.43 7.43
C ALA A 27 -4.38 -10.45 8.94
N ALA A 28 -3.59 -9.50 9.45
CA ALA A 28 -3.31 -9.36 10.87
C ALA A 28 -4.49 -8.74 11.67
N GLU A 29 -5.46 -8.09 11.00
CA GLU A 29 -6.59 -7.47 11.70
C GLU A 29 -7.49 -8.55 12.36
N PRO A 30 -7.97 -8.34 13.60
CA PRO A 30 -8.77 -9.34 14.33
C PRO A 30 -10.01 -9.84 13.58
N LYS A 31 -10.69 -8.96 12.84
CA LYS A 31 -11.89 -9.31 12.04
C LYS A 31 -11.60 -10.21 10.84
N ASN A 32 -10.33 -10.39 10.46
CA ASN A 32 -9.92 -11.20 9.32
C ASN A 32 -9.25 -12.52 9.77
N GLN A 33 -9.31 -12.87 11.06
CA GLN A 33 -8.86 -14.18 11.55
C GLN A 33 -9.87 -15.29 11.21
N PRO A 34 -9.43 -16.57 11.10
CA PRO A 34 -10.33 -17.68 10.85
C PRO A 34 -11.32 -17.86 12.01
N LEU A 35 -12.57 -18.17 11.66
CA LEU A 35 -13.60 -18.64 12.59
C LEU A 35 -13.36 -20.11 12.96
N GLU A 36 -12.87 -20.90 12.00
CA GLU A 36 -12.53 -22.31 12.17
C GLU A 36 -11.21 -22.60 11.44
N LEU A 37 -10.39 -23.49 12.02
CA LEU A 37 -9.10 -23.91 11.49
C LEU A 37 -8.99 -25.44 11.56
N ASP A 38 -8.56 -26.05 10.45
CA ASP A 38 -8.24 -27.49 10.39
C ASP A 38 -6.82 -27.67 9.85
N ASP A 39 -5.91 -27.97 10.77
CA ASP A 39 -4.49 -28.18 10.52
C ASP A 39 -4.21 -29.45 9.68
N LYS A 40 -5.11 -30.43 9.71
CA LYS A 40 -4.93 -31.69 8.95
C LYS A 40 -5.21 -31.45 7.47
N THR A 41 -6.28 -30.71 7.18
CA THR A 41 -6.66 -30.39 5.80
C THR A 41 -6.02 -29.09 5.28
N LEU A 42 -5.35 -28.33 6.17
CA LEU A 42 -4.77 -27.01 5.90
C LEU A 42 -5.82 -26.04 5.36
N THR A 43 -6.98 -26.04 6.01
CA THR A 43 -8.13 -25.22 5.63
C THR A 43 -8.59 -24.32 6.77
N GLY A 44 -9.23 -23.21 6.41
CA GLY A 44 -9.86 -22.30 7.36
C GLY A 44 -11.14 -21.71 6.83
N ILE A 45 -12.08 -21.44 7.74
CA ILE A 45 -13.36 -20.77 7.47
C ILE A 45 -13.28 -19.34 7.98
N PHE A 46 -13.61 -18.37 7.13
CA PHE A 46 -13.53 -16.95 7.45
C PHE A 46 -14.89 -16.27 7.30
N ALA A 47 -15.11 -15.19 8.04
CA ALA A 47 -16.31 -14.37 7.90
C ALA A 47 -16.47 -13.88 6.45
N GLY A 48 -17.64 -14.15 5.87
CA GLY A 48 -18.01 -13.72 4.53
C GLY A 48 -18.43 -12.25 4.49
N SER A 49 -18.43 -11.64 3.30
CA SER A 49 -19.05 -10.31 3.09
C SER A 49 -20.58 -10.36 3.04
N GLY A 50 -21.16 -11.56 3.11
CA GLY A 50 -22.60 -11.81 3.17
C GLY A 50 -22.87 -13.04 4.04
N LYS A 51 -23.97 -13.75 3.77
CA LYS A 51 -24.39 -14.90 4.61
C LYS A 51 -23.49 -16.13 4.51
N LYS A 52 -22.70 -16.27 3.44
CA LYS A 52 -21.85 -17.44 3.20
C LYS A 52 -20.40 -17.15 3.65
N PRO A 53 -19.84 -17.92 4.60
CA PRO A 53 -18.43 -17.85 4.96
C PRO A 53 -17.50 -18.13 3.77
N TYR A 54 -16.27 -17.64 3.85
CA TYR A 54 -15.24 -17.98 2.89
C TYR A 54 -14.48 -19.23 3.32
N THR A 55 -14.42 -20.22 2.44
CA THR A 55 -13.55 -21.40 2.60
C THR A 55 -12.20 -21.08 1.99
N THR A 56 -11.14 -21.28 2.77
CA THR A 56 -9.77 -20.91 2.42
C THR A 56 -8.83 -22.08 2.61
N THR A 57 -7.90 -22.24 1.68
CA THR A 57 -6.76 -23.15 1.73
C THR A 57 -5.51 -22.35 1.39
N LEU A 58 -4.32 -22.93 1.53
CA LEU A 58 -3.06 -22.28 1.15
C LEU A 58 -2.93 -21.95 -0.35
N GLY A 59 -3.76 -22.57 -1.22
CA GLY A 59 -3.74 -22.34 -2.67
C GLY A 59 -4.99 -21.72 -3.28
N LYS A 60 -6.11 -21.70 -2.56
CA LYS A 60 -7.41 -21.20 -3.06
C LYS A 60 -8.23 -20.59 -1.94
N CYS A 61 -8.99 -19.55 -2.27
CA CYS A 61 -10.00 -18.96 -1.41
C CYS A 61 -11.29 -18.69 -2.19
N THR A 62 -12.45 -18.87 -1.57
CA THR A 62 -13.74 -18.57 -2.22
C THR A 62 -14.10 -17.08 -2.20
N CYS A 63 -13.27 -16.21 -1.62
CA CYS A 63 -13.54 -14.78 -1.60
C CYS A 63 -13.35 -14.12 -2.99
N ASN A 64 -14.11 -13.05 -3.22
CA ASN A 64 -14.08 -12.31 -4.49
C ASN A 64 -12.68 -11.81 -4.88
N ASP A 65 -11.86 -11.49 -3.88
CA ASP A 65 -10.50 -11.01 -4.08
C ASP A 65 -9.62 -12.06 -4.79
N PHE A 66 -9.56 -13.26 -4.23
CA PHE A 66 -8.84 -14.38 -4.85
C PHE A 66 -9.49 -14.78 -6.18
N VAL A 67 -10.83 -14.85 -6.24
CA VAL A 67 -11.54 -15.25 -7.46
C VAL A 67 -11.16 -14.36 -8.65
N LYS A 68 -11.01 -13.05 -8.43
CA LYS A 68 -10.64 -12.08 -9.47
C LYS A 68 -9.14 -12.08 -9.76
N ARG A 69 -8.29 -12.02 -8.73
CA ARG A 69 -6.84 -11.79 -8.91
C ARG A 69 -6.04 -13.06 -9.14
N LYS A 70 -6.53 -14.20 -8.64
CA LYS A 70 -5.79 -15.47 -8.57
C LYS A 70 -4.44 -15.36 -7.85
N LEU A 71 -4.34 -14.45 -6.88
CA LEU A 71 -3.17 -14.23 -6.02
C LEU A 71 -3.60 -14.35 -4.55
N PRO A 72 -2.67 -14.61 -3.61
CA PRO A 72 -2.99 -14.72 -2.20
C PRO A 72 -3.82 -13.53 -1.70
N CYS A 73 -5.00 -13.82 -1.17
CA CYS A 73 -5.83 -12.82 -0.52
C CYS A 73 -5.47 -12.72 0.97
N LYS A 74 -6.01 -11.72 1.67
CA LYS A 74 -5.82 -11.56 3.12
C LYS A 74 -6.16 -12.83 3.94
N HIS A 75 -7.21 -13.56 3.57
CA HIS A 75 -7.58 -14.81 4.28
C HIS A 75 -6.51 -15.91 4.14
N MET A 76 -5.87 -15.99 2.97
CA MET A 76 -4.82 -16.97 2.72
C MET A 76 -3.55 -16.63 3.51
N TYR A 77 -3.20 -15.35 3.60
CA TYR A 77 -2.12 -14.90 4.49
C TYR A 77 -2.42 -15.17 5.96
N SER A 78 -3.65 -14.89 6.43
CA SER A 78 -4.05 -15.18 7.82
C SER A 78 -3.96 -16.69 8.09
N LEU A 79 -4.49 -17.53 7.20
CA LEU A 79 -4.39 -18.99 7.32
C LEU A 79 -2.93 -19.47 7.33
N ALA A 80 -2.11 -19.00 6.40
CA ALA A 80 -0.70 -19.38 6.32
C ALA A 80 0.07 -18.97 7.58
N HIS A 81 -0.24 -17.82 8.17
CA HIS A 81 0.34 -17.37 9.42
C HIS A 81 -0.08 -18.22 10.62
N GLN A 82 -1.37 -18.51 10.77
CA GLN A 82 -1.89 -19.37 11.85
C GLN A 82 -1.30 -20.79 11.81
N LEU A 83 -0.99 -21.29 10.61
CA LEU A 83 -0.36 -22.58 10.39
C LEU A 83 1.19 -22.54 10.40
N GLY A 84 1.81 -21.37 10.64
CA GLY A 84 3.27 -21.22 10.76
C GLY A 84 4.06 -21.24 9.44
N TYR A 85 3.42 -20.99 8.29
CA TYR A 85 4.10 -20.95 6.98
C TYR A 85 4.67 -19.59 6.59
N THR A 86 4.19 -18.50 7.21
CA THR A 86 4.68 -17.15 6.94
C THR A 86 4.48 -16.25 8.14
N GLU A 87 5.41 -15.34 8.34
CA GLU A 87 5.18 -14.16 9.19
C GLU A 87 4.45 -13.10 8.38
N LEU A 88 3.62 -12.29 9.06
CA LEU A 88 2.97 -11.14 8.46
C LEU A 88 3.81 -9.87 8.72
N HIS A 89 3.74 -8.91 7.81
CA HIS A 89 4.24 -7.57 8.11
C HIS A 89 3.52 -6.96 9.32
N ALA A 90 4.31 -6.42 10.26
CA ALA A 90 3.83 -5.68 11.41
C ALA A 90 4.16 -4.19 11.26
N ALA A 91 3.22 -3.32 11.65
CA ALA A 91 3.38 -1.88 11.69
C ALA A 91 2.76 -1.36 12.99
N ALA A 92 3.41 -0.39 13.66
CA ALA A 92 2.89 0.16 14.91
C ALA A 92 1.72 1.13 14.70
N ASN A 93 1.61 1.72 13.51
CA ASN A 93 0.56 2.66 13.12
C ASN A 93 0.39 2.69 11.58
N ASP A 94 -0.62 3.43 11.09
CA ASP A 94 -0.92 3.55 9.66
C ASP A 94 0.17 4.25 8.85
N TYR A 95 0.95 5.11 9.49
CA TYR A 95 2.11 5.73 8.88
C TYR A 95 3.23 4.70 8.63
N ASP A 96 3.55 3.85 9.60
CA ASP A 96 4.53 2.76 9.46
C ASP A 96 4.08 1.74 8.42
N LYS A 97 2.77 1.48 8.34
CA LYS A 97 2.16 0.67 7.28
C LYS A 97 2.44 1.29 5.90
N SER A 98 2.15 2.58 5.74
CA SER A 98 2.39 3.31 4.49
C SER A 98 3.87 3.28 4.09
N MET A 99 4.78 3.45 5.05
CA MET A 99 6.23 3.42 4.81
C MET A 99 6.74 2.01 4.44
N THR A 100 6.19 0.97 5.07
CA THR A 100 6.53 -0.42 4.74
C THR A 100 6.10 -0.77 3.32
N ILE A 101 4.88 -0.36 2.94
CA ILE A 101 4.38 -0.51 1.57
C ILE A 101 5.27 0.27 0.60
N LEU A 102 5.62 1.51 0.92
CA LEU A 102 6.47 2.34 0.08
C LEU A 102 7.85 1.72 -0.18
N ALA A 103 8.48 1.13 0.85
CA ALA A 103 9.77 0.46 0.72
C ALA A 103 9.73 -0.84 -0.11
N SER A 104 8.53 -1.31 -0.45
CA SER A 104 8.28 -2.53 -1.21
C SER A 104 7.96 -2.29 -2.68
N TYR A 105 7.68 -1.03 -3.06
CA TYR A 105 7.49 -0.69 -4.47
C TYR A 105 8.81 -0.85 -5.22
N PRO A 106 8.84 -1.59 -6.35
CA PRO A 106 10.02 -1.62 -7.18
C PRO A 106 10.30 -0.24 -7.78
N SER A 107 11.58 0.02 -8.05
CA SER A 107 11.97 1.18 -8.86
C SER A 107 11.39 1.00 -10.26
N THR A 108 10.50 1.91 -10.67
CA THR A 108 9.83 1.87 -11.98
C THR A 108 9.74 3.26 -12.59
N ASN A 109 9.53 3.31 -13.90
CA ASN A 109 9.31 4.57 -14.62
C ASN A 109 8.09 5.35 -14.08
N GLY A 110 7.10 4.65 -13.55
CA GLY A 110 5.90 5.21 -12.92
C GLY A 110 6.07 5.57 -11.44
N TRP A 111 7.20 5.26 -10.80
CA TRP A 111 7.52 5.67 -9.42
C TRP A 111 8.89 6.34 -9.33
N GLY A 112 9.17 7.26 -10.26
CA GLY A 112 10.35 8.12 -10.21
C GLY A 112 11.70 7.42 -10.33
N ASN A 113 11.72 6.10 -10.59
CA ASN A 113 12.88 5.23 -10.52
C ASN A 113 13.65 5.28 -9.19
N TRP A 114 12.98 5.54 -8.07
CA TRP A 114 13.63 5.57 -6.75
C TRP A 114 14.01 4.17 -6.27
N HIS A 115 15.21 4.03 -5.72
CA HIS A 115 15.62 2.77 -5.10
C HIS A 115 14.73 2.47 -3.87
N PRO A 116 14.08 1.30 -3.76
CA PRO A 116 13.07 1.05 -2.72
C PRO A 116 13.61 1.22 -1.29
N GLY A 117 14.88 0.85 -1.09
CA GLY A 117 15.56 0.98 0.20
C GLY A 117 15.68 2.42 0.71
N ILE A 118 15.58 3.44 -0.15
CA ILE A 118 15.68 4.84 0.27
C ILE A 118 14.55 5.22 1.24
N HIS A 119 13.40 4.57 1.12
CA HIS A 119 12.23 4.84 1.94
C HIS A 119 12.32 4.19 3.34
N LYS A 120 13.36 3.40 3.59
CA LYS A 120 13.66 2.89 4.95
C LYS A 120 14.34 3.95 5.81
N ASP A 121 15.01 4.91 5.20
CA ASP A 121 15.74 5.96 5.88
C ASP A 121 14.82 6.90 6.67
N TRP A 122 15.23 7.27 7.88
CA TRP A 122 14.47 8.15 8.77
C TRP A 122 14.18 9.52 8.15
N THR A 123 15.12 10.08 7.39
CA THR A 123 14.93 11.40 6.77
C THR A 123 13.87 11.36 5.66
N GLN A 124 13.76 10.23 4.96
CA GLN A 124 12.75 10.01 3.92
C GLN A 124 11.38 9.71 4.51
N LYS A 125 11.34 8.94 5.60
CA LYS A 125 10.18 8.80 6.46
C LYS A 125 9.61 10.16 6.85
N GLU A 126 10.43 11.02 7.45
CA GLU A 126 9.96 12.34 7.90
C GLU A 126 9.45 13.18 6.71
N ARG A 127 10.06 13.09 5.53
CA ARG A 127 9.57 13.79 4.32
C ARG A 127 8.21 13.31 3.86
N TYR A 128 7.98 12.00 3.88
CA TYR A 128 6.68 11.42 3.56
C TYR A 128 5.61 11.89 4.56
N LYS A 129 5.94 11.91 5.87
CA LYS A 129 5.05 12.42 6.92
C LYS A 129 4.63 13.85 6.64
N ARG A 130 5.59 14.68 6.23
CA ARG A 130 5.37 16.10 5.95
C ARG A 130 4.53 16.39 4.71
N THR A 131 4.21 15.37 3.90
CA THR A 131 3.23 15.51 2.79
C THR A 131 1.83 15.81 3.29
N PHE A 132 1.56 15.46 4.55
CA PHE A 132 0.29 15.63 5.23
C PHE A 132 0.29 16.82 6.19
N GLU A 133 1.30 17.70 6.18
CA GLU A 133 1.26 18.96 6.94
C GLU A 133 0.18 19.90 6.36
N ALA A 134 -0.53 20.67 7.20
CA ALA A 134 -1.54 21.64 6.76
C ALA A 134 -1.05 22.63 5.68
N GLY A 135 0.24 22.98 5.71
CA GLY A 135 0.90 23.85 4.72
C GLY A 135 1.26 23.18 3.39
N MET A 136 0.77 21.96 3.11
CA MET A 136 0.93 21.30 1.82
C MET A 136 -0.25 21.67 0.90
N THR A 137 0.00 22.56 -0.06
CA THR A 137 -1.00 23.06 -1.01
C THR A 137 -0.71 22.56 -2.42
N VAL A 138 -1.60 21.76 -2.97
CA VAL A 138 -1.58 21.37 -4.40
C VAL A 138 -2.37 22.40 -5.18
N LYS A 139 -1.68 23.22 -5.98
CA LYS A 139 -2.28 24.29 -6.80
C LYS A 139 -2.81 23.77 -8.13
N SER A 140 -2.14 22.78 -8.73
CA SER A 140 -2.59 22.08 -9.93
C SER A 140 -2.07 20.64 -9.93
N LEU A 141 -2.80 19.76 -10.59
CA LEU A 141 -2.46 18.34 -10.77
C LEU A 141 -2.84 17.94 -12.20
N LEU A 142 -1.90 17.36 -12.93
CA LEU A 142 -2.10 16.82 -14.27
C LEU A 142 -1.82 15.31 -14.21
N VAL A 143 -2.88 14.53 -14.00
CA VAL A 143 -2.78 13.08 -13.71
C VAL A 143 -2.06 12.32 -14.83
N ASN A 144 -2.43 12.60 -16.10
CA ASN A 144 -1.86 11.92 -17.27
C ASN A 144 -0.38 12.26 -17.49
N GLU A 145 0.05 13.46 -17.10
CA GLU A 145 1.43 13.91 -17.22
C GLU A 145 2.27 13.54 -16.00
N GLN A 146 1.63 13.07 -14.92
CA GLN A 146 2.26 12.83 -13.62
C GLN A 146 3.04 14.07 -13.13
N THR A 147 2.43 15.25 -13.30
CA THR A 147 2.99 16.53 -12.87
C THR A 147 2.00 17.29 -11.98
N ALA A 148 2.52 18.18 -11.13
CA ALA A 148 1.74 19.07 -10.30
C ALA A 148 2.51 20.36 -9.97
N VAL A 149 1.77 21.37 -9.52
CA VAL A 149 2.34 22.54 -8.84
C VAL A 149 1.99 22.44 -7.37
N ILE A 150 2.98 22.20 -6.50
CA ILE A 150 2.77 22.01 -5.06
C ILE A 150 3.59 23.05 -4.30
N ASN A 151 2.93 23.86 -3.47
CA ASN A 151 3.53 25.01 -2.78
C ASN A 151 4.26 25.99 -3.73
N GLY A 152 3.82 26.05 -4.99
CA GLY A 152 4.45 26.87 -6.03
C GLY A 152 5.64 26.22 -6.75
N TYR A 153 6.00 24.98 -6.40
CA TYR A 153 7.05 24.23 -7.07
C TYR A 153 6.48 23.28 -8.12
N ASN A 154 7.10 23.25 -9.30
CA ASN A 154 6.81 22.26 -10.32
C ASN A 154 7.41 20.93 -9.85
N VAL A 155 6.59 19.88 -9.87
CA VAL A 155 6.98 18.55 -9.41
C VAL A 155 6.46 17.50 -10.37
N ASN A 156 7.31 16.53 -10.65
CA ASN A 156 6.93 15.24 -11.24
C ASN A 156 7.47 14.13 -10.32
N LEU A 157 7.28 12.86 -10.70
CA LEU A 157 7.70 11.75 -9.84
C LEU A 157 9.22 11.58 -9.70
N LYS A 158 10.02 12.22 -10.56
CA LYS A 158 11.48 12.14 -10.62
C LYS A 158 12.17 13.39 -10.07
N GLU A 159 11.54 14.56 -10.23
CA GLU A 159 12.16 15.85 -9.98
C GLU A 159 11.20 16.86 -9.36
N CYS A 160 11.75 17.82 -8.63
CA CYS A 160 11.01 18.92 -8.04
C CYS A 160 11.85 20.20 -8.04
N THR A 161 11.23 21.35 -8.33
CA THR A 161 11.93 22.64 -8.34
C THR A 161 12.17 23.23 -6.94
N CYS A 162 11.83 22.50 -5.87
CA CYS A 162 12.03 22.98 -4.50
C CYS A 162 13.50 22.92 -4.06
N PRO A 163 13.93 23.82 -3.14
CA PRO A 163 15.30 23.84 -2.62
C PRO A 163 15.76 22.49 -2.04
N ASP A 164 14.87 21.82 -1.29
CA ASP A 164 15.13 20.54 -0.63
C ASP A 164 15.48 19.41 -1.62
N PHE A 165 14.87 19.41 -2.80
CA PHE A 165 15.23 18.49 -3.88
C PHE A 165 16.51 18.94 -4.57
N ASN A 166 16.64 20.23 -4.86
CA ASN A 166 17.79 20.74 -5.60
C ASN A 166 19.12 20.45 -4.91
N GLU A 167 19.14 20.52 -3.57
CA GLU A 167 20.30 20.24 -2.75
C GLU A 167 20.63 18.74 -2.66
N ARG A 168 19.62 17.88 -2.47
CA ARG A 168 19.83 16.48 -2.08
C ARG A 168 19.61 15.46 -3.19
N LYS A 169 18.87 15.83 -4.24
CA LYS A 169 18.48 14.97 -5.37
C LYS A 169 17.80 13.65 -4.97
N TYR A 170 17.09 13.67 -3.84
CA TYR A 170 16.26 12.58 -3.34
C TYR A 170 14.80 13.02 -3.23
N PRO A 171 13.82 12.08 -3.14
CA PRO A 171 12.43 12.42 -2.95
C PRO A 171 12.25 13.47 -1.85
N CYS A 172 11.62 14.58 -2.20
CA CYS A 172 11.20 15.60 -1.26
C CYS A 172 9.74 15.37 -0.89
N LYS A 173 9.23 16.13 0.08
CA LYS A 173 7.81 16.04 0.48
C LYS A 173 6.83 16.34 -0.66
N HIS A 174 7.23 17.11 -1.68
CA HIS A 174 6.36 17.38 -2.83
C HIS A 174 6.26 16.17 -3.78
N ILE A 175 7.35 15.43 -4.00
CA ILE A 175 7.35 14.22 -4.83
C ILE A 175 6.47 13.15 -4.18
N TYR A 176 6.63 12.94 -2.87
CA TYR A 176 5.75 12.06 -2.11
C TYR A 176 4.30 12.54 -2.13
N ARG A 177 4.06 13.85 -2.05
CA ARG A 177 2.71 14.40 -2.12
C ARG A 177 2.07 14.04 -3.46
N LEU A 178 2.72 14.35 -4.57
CA LEU A 178 2.24 14.00 -5.92
C LEU A 178 1.91 12.51 -6.04
N ALA A 179 2.76 11.64 -5.50
CA ALA A 179 2.53 10.21 -5.47
C ALA A 179 1.21 9.78 -4.84
N VAL A 180 0.88 10.42 -3.71
CA VAL A 180 -0.38 10.20 -2.99
C VAL A 180 -1.53 10.69 -3.84
N GLU A 181 -1.42 11.87 -4.46
CA GLU A 181 -2.51 12.40 -5.30
C GLU A 181 -2.77 11.54 -6.55
N LEU A 182 -1.72 10.92 -7.10
CA LEU A 182 -1.80 9.99 -8.24
C LEU A 182 -2.30 8.60 -7.82
N GLY A 183 -2.53 8.35 -6.53
CA GLY A 183 -2.95 7.05 -6.02
C GLY A 183 -1.87 5.97 -6.08
N ILE A 184 -0.61 6.36 -6.32
CA ILE A 184 0.54 5.45 -6.29
C ILE A 184 0.84 5.07 -4.83
N LEU A 185 0.80 6.06 -3.94
CA LEU A 185 0.95 5.87 -2.49
C LEU A 185 -0.38 6.02 -1.77
N GLU A 186 -0.54 5.25 -0.69
CA GLU A 186 -1.72 5.33 0.16
C GLU A 186 -1.54 6.40 1.23
N LYS A 187 -2.53 7.29 1.34
CA LYS A 187 -2.63 8.16 2.51
C LYS A 187 -2.89 7.32 3.78
N PRO A 188 -2.33 7.73 4.94
CA PRO A 188 -2.76 7.22 6.24
C PRO A 188 -4.27 7.35 6.45
N LEU A 189 -4.89 6.41 7.18
CA LEU A 189 -6.37 6.36 7.33
C LEU A 189 -6.94 7.55 8.12
N ASP A 190 -6.14 8.16 8.97
CA ASP A 190 -6.46 9.35 9.77
C ASP A 190 -6.38 10.66 8.97
N GLU A 191 -5.85 10.64 7.75
CA GLU A 191 -5.74 11.83 6.91
C GLU A 191 -6.99 12.03 6.04
N ALA A 192 -7.77 13.07 6.36
CA ALA A 192 -8.91 13.51 5.58
C ALA A 192 -8.48 13.95 4.16
N PRO A 193 -9.19 13.54 3.10
CA PRO A 193 -8.91 14.04 1.76
C PRO A 193 -9.15 15.56 1.71
N ARG A 194 -8.20 16.32 1.15
CA ARG A 194 -8.24 17.80 1.14
C ARG A 194 -8.89 18.42 -0.09
N TYR A 195 -9.25 17.59 -1.07
CA TYR A 195 -9.76 17.98 -2.37
C TYR A 195 -10.52 16.81 -3.01
N GLN A 196 -11.33 17.10 -4.02
CA GLN A 196 -11.95 16.10 -4.92
C GLN A 196 -11.37 16.22 -6.32
N VAL A 197 -11.30 15.10 -7.05
CA VAL A 197 -10.85 15.04 -8.45
C VAL A 197 -12.06 14.75 -9.32
N SER A 198 -12.28 15.56 -10.36
CA SER A 198 -13.33 15.33 -11.36
C SER A 198 -12.99 14.14 -12.26
N SER A 199 -13.98 13.62 -12.98
CA SER A 199 -13.82 12.58 -14.01
C SER A 199 -12.85 12.96 -15.13
N GLU A 200 -12.57 14.25 -15.30
CA GLU A 200 -11.67 14.81 -16.31
C GLU A 200 -10.26 15.11 -15.74
N GLY A 201 -9.98 14.70 -14.50
CA GLY A 201 -8.69 14.91 -13.86
C GLY A 201 -8.47 16.31 -13.30
N THR A 202 -9.51 17.16 -13.24
CA THR A 202 -9.41 18.51 -12.68
C THR A 202 -9.78 18.50 -11.19
N MET A 203 -8.92 19.09 -10.36
CA MET A 203 -9.10 19.15 -8.91
C MET A 203 -9.93 20.34 -8.45
N PHE A 204 -10.84 20.12 -7.50
CA PHE A 204 -11.52 21.18 -6.74
C PHE A 204 -11.27 21.01 -5.25
N VAL A 205 -10.89 22.10 -4.58
CA VAL A 205 -10.64 22.12 -3.13
C VAL A 205 -11.96 21.91 -2.38
N ILE A 206 -12.00 20.97 -1.42
CA ILE A 206 -13.14 20.84 -0.52
C ILE A 206 -13.08 22.03 0.43
N LYS A 207 -13.99 23.01 0.29
CA LYS A 207 -14.21 24.01 1.33
C LYS A 207 -14.88 23.31 2.51
N ILE A 208 -14.10 23.01 3.55
CA ILE A 208 -14.64 22.60 4.84
C ILE A 208 -15.35 23.84 5.41
N LYS A 209 -16.65 23.72 5.69
CA LYS A 209 -17.43 24.75 6.38
C LYS A 209 -17.04 24.82 7.85
#